data_AF-A0A9P0TDI0-F1
#
_entry.id   AF-A0A9P0TDI0-F1
#
_cell.length_a   1.000
_cell.length_b   1.000
_cell.length_c   1.000
_cell.angle_alpha   90.00
_cell.angle_beta   90.00
_cell.angle_gamma   90.00
#
_symmetry.space_group_name_H-M   'P 1'
#
loop_
_entity.id
_entity.type
_entity.pdbx_description
1 polymer ?
#
loop_
_entity_poly.entity_id
_entity_poly.type
_entity_poly.pdbx_seq_one_letter_code
_entity_poly.pdbx_strand_id
1 'polypeptide(L)'
;MKFGECNEGLFDGAVCSSCKQTFHYNCIGITEGGYRKLHEPSRKMLEEIKTMSSRMTAFEELVSQIKLMRDEFSGLISSVVDASTIIKDFGLRLQNIEDRLLDVEKTKELINNLQSRLDGQNCERDAAEQRNRMNNVELKGIPQTANENLLDLIVSIGSKTAVKLYSPHTIERL
;
A
#
# COMPACT_ATOMS: atom_id res chain seq x y z
N MET A 1 -69.11 -43.54 43.90
CA MET A 1 -69.76 -42.33 44.46
C MET A 1 -70.96 -41.99 43.59
N LYS A 2 -72.18 -42.03 44.15
CA LYS A 2 -73.38 -41.51 43.48
C LYS A 2 -73.52 -40.04 43.90
N PHE A 3 -73.40 -39.12 42.96
CA PHE A 3 -73.67 -37.71 43.20
C PHE A 3 -75.19 -37.48 43.10
N GLY A 4 -75.73 -36.59 43.94
CA GLY A 4 -77.17 -36.35 44.03
C GLY A 4 -77.76 -35.88 42.71
N GLU A 5 -78.92 -36.43 42.34
CA GLU A 5 -79.68 -36.01 41.15
C GLU A 5 -80.21 -34.59 41.39
N CYS A 6 -79.82 -33.65 40.53
CA CYS A 6 -80.29 -32.28 40.54
C CYS A 6 -81.08 -32.03 39.25
N ASN A 7 -82.32 -31.54 39.38
CA ASN A 7 -83.23 -31.28 38.27
C ASN A 7 -83.07 -29.87 37.64
N GLU A 8 -81.99 -29.16 37.98
CA GLU A 8 -81.70 -27.83 37.44
C GLU A 8 -80.91 -27.92 36.12
N GLY A 9 -81.15 -26.97 35.22
CA GLY A 9 -80.39 -26.87 33.98
C GLY A 9 -78.95 -26.42 34.22
N LEU A 10 -77.98 -27.20 33.75
CA LEU A 10 -76.56 -26.90 33.88
C LEU A 10 -76.11 -25.92 32.80
N PHE A 11 -75.86 -24.67 33.18
CA PHE A 11 -75.29 -23.64 32.29
C PHE A 11 -73.79 -23.44 32.52
N ASP A 12 -73.31 -23.58 33.75
CA ASP A 12 -71.90 -23.50 34.14
C ASP A 12 -71.62 -24.41 35.35
N GLY A 13 -70.39 -24.90 35.50
CA GLY A 13 -70.06 -25.85 36.55
C GLY A 13 -68.59 -26.30 36.58
N ALA A 14 -68.26 -27.10 37.58
CA ALA A 14 -66.92 -27.65 37.75
C ALA A 14 -66.69 -28.81 36.77
N VAL A 15 -65.54 -28.81 36.10
CA VAL A 15 -65.20 -29.81 35.09
C VAL A 15 -64.27 -30.85 35.69
N CYS A 16 -64.65 -32.12 35.60
CA CYS A 16 -63.79 -33.22 36.05
C CYS A 16 -62.59 -33.39 35.10
N SER A 17 -61.37 -33.37 35.64
CA SER A 17 -60.14 -33.50 34.86
C SER A 17 -60.03 -34.85 34.14
N SER A 18 -60.61 -35.92 34.70
CA SER A 18 -60.56 -37.29 34.19
C SER A 18 -61.64 -37.59 33.14
N CYS A 19 -62.92 -37.27 33.39
CA CYS A 19 -64.03 -37.61 32.48
C CYS A 19 -64.55 -36.45 31.64
N LYS A 20 -64.04 -35.23 31.85
CA LYS A 20 -64.43 -33.98 31.14
C LYS A 20 -65.91 -33.59 31.26
N GLN A 21 -66.65 -34.24 32.15
CA GLN A 21 -68.03 -33.87 32.46
C GLN A 21 -68.07 -32.62 33.36
N THR A 22 -69.08 -31.80 33.14
CA THR A 22 -69.36 -30.59 33.93
C THR A 22 -70.41 -30.93 34.99
N PHE A 23 -70.18 -30.51 36.23
CA PHE A 23 -71.06 -30.76 37.36
C PHE A 23 -71.44 -29.45 38.04
N HIS A 24 -72.68 -29.33 38.54
CA HIS A 24 -73.07 -28.19 39.37
C HIS A 24 -72.15 -28.09 40.57
N TYR A 25 -71.68 -26.87 40.89
CA TYR A 25 -70.81 -26.61 42.04
C TYR A 25 -71.40 -27.21 43.34
N ASN A 26 -72.69 -26.96 43.59
CA ASN A 26 -73.40 -27.45 44.75
C ASN A 26 -73.52 -29.00 44.80
N CYS A 27 -73.66 -29.67 43.65
CA CYS A 27 -73.82 -31.13 43.59
C CYS A 27 -72.56 -31.91 43.98
N ILE A 28 -71.38 -31.26 43.86
CA ILE A 28 -70.09 -31.83 44.25
C ILE A 28 -69.54 -31.19 45.53
N GLY A 29 -70.36 -30.40 46.24
CA GLY A 29 -70.02 -29.83 47.54
C GLY A 29 -68.98 -28.70 47.50
N ILE A 30 -68.87 -27.97 46.39
CA ILE A 30 -67.98 -26.81 46.29
C ILE A 30 -68.77 -25.55 45.93
N THR A 31 -68.23 -24.38 46.28
CA THR A 31 -68.78 -23.10 45.82
C THR A 31 -68.07 -22.67 44.54
N GLU A 32 -68.77 -21.93 43.68
CA GLU A 32 -68.18 -21.33 42.48
C GLU A 32 -66.94 -20.48 42.82
N GLY A 33 -67.04 -19.66 43.87
CA GLY A 33 -65.93 -18.84 44.37
C GLY A 33 -64.74 -19.68 44.85
N GLY A 34 -64.98 -20.84 45.47
CA GLY A 34 -63.95 -21.80 45.85
C GLY A 34 -63.29 -22.44 44.62
N TYR A 35 -64.10 -22.90 43.66
CA TYR A 35 -63.61 -23.52 42.41
C TYR A 35 -62.75 -22.57 41.59
N ARG A 36 -63.17 -21.31 41.42
CA ARG A 36 -62.40 -20.28 40.70
C ARG A 36 -61.05 -20.00 41.37
N LYS A 37 -60.99 -19.98 42.72
CA LYS A 37 -59.75 -19.78 43.48
C LYS A 37 -58.77 -20.94 43.35
N LEU A 38 -59.24 -22.17 43.11
CA LEU A 38 -58.35 -23.33 42.90
C LEU A 38 -57.53 -23.21 41.59
N HIS A 39 -58.07 -22.54 40.57
CA HIS A 39 -57.39 -22.34 39.28
C HIS A 39 -56.50 -21.09 39.25
N GLU A 40 -56.66 -20.17 40.20
CA GLU A 40 -55.94 -18.89 40.22
C GLU A 40 -54.41 -19.06 40.36
N PRO A 41 -53.88 -19.90 41.28
CA PRO A 41 -52.43 -20.13 41.38
C PRO A 41 -51.84 -20.75 40.11
N SER A 42 -52.51 -21.77 39.55
CA SER A 42 -52.07 -22.44 38.31
C SER A 42 -52.08 -21.49 37.12
N ARG A 43 -53.05 -20.55 37.05
CA ARG A 43 -53.10 -19.53 36.01
C ARG A 43 -51.96 -18.51 36.15
N LYS A 44 -51.68 -18.04 37.37
CA LYS A 44 -50.54 -17.15 37.65
C LYS A 44 -49.21 -17.81 37.27
N MET A 45 -49.01 -19.06 37.67
CA MET A 45 -47.83 -19.85 37.30
C MET A 45 -47.70 -20.01 35.77
N LEU A 46 -48.80 -20.26 35.07
CA LEU A 46 -48.79 -20.38 33.61
C LEU A 46 -48.42 -19.06 32.92
N GLU A 47 -48.92 -17.91 33.42
CA GLU A 47 -48.55 -16.59 32.89
C GLU A 47 -47.08 -16.25 33.17
N GLU A 48 -46.54 -16.64 34.33
CA GLU A 48 -45.11 -16.50 34.64
C GLU A 48 -44.25 -17.36 33.70
N ILE A 49 -44.63 -18.62 33.46
CA ILE A 49 -43.94 -19.51 32.52
C ILE A 49 -43.97 -18.93 31.10
N LYS A 50 -45.11 -18.40 30.65
CA LYS A 50 -45.19 -17.72 29.33
C LYS A 50 -44.28 -16.50 29.27
N THR A 51 -44.22 -15.72 30.33
CA THR A 51 -43.35 -14.54 30.43
C THR A 51 -41.87 -14.92 30.45
N MET A 52 -41.50 -16.02 31.12
CA MET A 52 -40.14 -16.54 31.08
C MET A 52 -39.78 -17.07 29.69
N SER A 53 -40.70 -17.77 29.04
CA SER A 53 -40.52 -18.27 27.68
C SER A 53 -40.24 -17.15 26.68
N SER A 54 -41.02 -16.05 26.72
CA SER A 54 -40.78 -14.90 25.85
C SER A 54 -39.42 -14.22 26.11
N ARG A 55 -39.00 -14.15 27.37
CA ARG A 55 -37.66 -13.66 27.74
C ARG A 55 -36.56 -14.58 27.22
N MET A 56 -36.75 -15.89 27.25
CA MET A 56 -35.78 -16.85 26.70
C MET A 56 -35.59 -16.64 25.20
N THR A 57 -36.67 -16.44 24.44
CA THR A 57 -36.57 -16.11 23.00
C THR A 57 -35.80 -14.81 22.77
N ALA A 58 -36.03 -13.78 23.58
CA ALA A 58 -35.26 -12.53 23.49
C ALA A 58 -33.77 -12.73 23.79
N PHE A 59 -33.42 -13.62 24.73
CA PHE A 59 -32.02 -13.97 24.99
C PHE A 59 -31.38 -14.76 23.84
N GLU A 60 -32.12 -15.67 23.20
CA GLU A 60 -31.64 -16.39 22.02
C GLU A 60 -31.28 -15.43 20.88
N GLU A 61 -32.12 -14.42 20.65
CA GLU A 61 -31.88 -13.37 19.66
C GLU A 61 -30.63 -12.53 20.01
N LEU A 62 -30.48 -12.12 21.27
CA LEU A 62 -29.27 -11.40 21.72
C LEU A 62 -28.00 -12.24 21.53
N VAL A 63 -28.05 -13.54 21.82
CA VAL A 63 -26.91 -14.45 21.60
C VAL A 63 -26.59 -14.55 20.11
N SER A 64 -27.60 -14.58 19.25
CA SER A 64 -27.42 -14.55 17.79
C SER A 64 -26.69 -13.27 17.35
N GLN A 65 -27.15 -12.11 17.82
CA GLN A 65 -26.53 -10.82 17.49
C GLN A 65 -25.08 -10.72 17.99
N ILE A 66 -24.79 -11.21 19.20
CA ILE A 66 -23.41 -11.25 19.72
C ILE A 66 -22.49 -12.12 18.85
N LYS A 67 -23.01 -13.24 18.30
CA LYS A 67 -22.23 -14.07 17.36
C LYS A 67 -21.95 -13.33 16.06
N LEU A 68 -22.96 -12.68 15.48
CA LEU A 68 -22.77 -11.88 14.26
C LEU A 68 -21.76 -10.76 14.48
N MET A 69 -21.88 -10.01 15.57
CA MET A 69 -20.90 -8.96 15.92
C MET A 69 -19.49 -9.53 16.04
N ARG A 70 -19.33 -10.69 16.70
CA ARG A 70 -18.02 -11.34 16.82
C ARG A 70 -17.44 -11.69 15.44
N ASP A 71 -18.25 -12.21 14.54
CA ASP A 71 -17.82 -12.58 13.19
C ASP A 71 -17.42 -11.34 12.38
N GLU A 72 -18.19 -10.25 12.48
CA GLU A 72 -17.86 -8.94 11.89
C GLU A 72 -16.55 -8.38 12.45
N PHE A 73 -16.36 -8.42 13.78
CA PHE A 73 -15.11 -8.01 14.42
C PHE A 73 -13.94 -8.86 13.95
N SER A 74 -14.11 -10.17 13.80
CA SER A 74 -13.08 -11.06 13.27
C SER A 74 -12.72 -10.70 11.82
N GLY A 75 -13.71 -10.39 10.99
CA GLY A 75 -13.50 -9.91 9.62
C GLY A 75 -12.76 -8.58 9.56
N LEU A 76 -13.10 -7.65 10.45
CA LEU A 76 -12.41 -6.36 10.57
C LEU A 76 -10.95 -6.54 10.99
N ILE A 77 -10.67 -7.39 11.98
CA ILE A 77 -9.31 -7.70 12.42
C ILE A 77 -8.48 -8.23 11.24
N SER A 78 -9.01 -9.17 10.47
CA SER A 78 -8.32 -9.69 9.28
C SER A 78 -8.02 -8.56 8.29
N SER A 79 -9.01 -7.70 8.02
CA SER A 79 -8.86 -6.59 7.06
C SER A 79 -7.78 -5.58 7.50
N VAL A 80 -7.67 -5.32 8.80
CA VAL A 80 -6.63 -4.45 9.37
C VAL A 80 -5.25 -5.09 9.26
N VAL A 81 -5.14 -6.41 9.49
CA VAL A 81 -3.89 -7.15 9.32
C VAL A 81 -3.42 -7.13 7.86
N ASP A 82 -4.34 -7.32 6.92
CA ASP A 82 -4.06 -7.27 5.48
C ASP A 82 -3.58 -5.87 5.07
N ALA A 83 -4.30 -4.83 5.50
CA ALA A 83 -3.92 -3.43 5.26
C ALA A 83 -2.54 -3.11 5.86
N SER A 84 -2.26 -3.56 7.08
CA SER A 84 -0.96 -3.38 7.72
C SER A 84 0.16 -4.05 6.93
N THR A 85 -0.10 -5.23 6.34
CA THR A 85 0.86 -5.96 5.52
C THR A 85 1.17 -5.20 4.23
N ILE A 86 0.12 -4.68 3.57
CA ILE A 86 0.25 -3.85 2.37
C ILE A 86 1.07 -2.59 2.67
N ILE A 87 0.78 -1.88 3.77
CA ILE A 87 1.54 -0.69 4.18
C ILE A 87 3.02 -1.02 4.38
N LYS A 88 3.32 -2.18 4.96
CA LYS A 88 4.70 -2.63 5.17
C LYS A 88 5.43 -2.90 3.85
N ASP A 89 4.76 -3.53 2.88
CA ASP A 89 5.29 -3.74 1.53
C ASP A 89 5.55 -2.41 0.81
N PHE A 90 4.60 -1.47 0.87
CA PHE A 90 4.79 -0.12 0.34
C PHE A 90 5.99 0.58 0.98
N GLY A 91 6.20 0.44 2.29
CA GLY A 91 7.37 0.96 2.98
C GLY A 91 8.68 0.39 2.42
N LEU A 92 8.75 -0.93 2.17
CA LEU A 92 9.93 -1.56 1.58
C LEU A 92 10.19 -1.08 0.14
N ARG A 93 9.14 -0.91 -0.66
CA ARG A 93 9.25 -0.40 -2.03
C ARG A 93 9.71 1.05 -2.06
N LEU A 94 9.23 1.88 -1.13
CA LEU A 94 9.69 3.27 -0.98
C LEU A 94 11.16 3.32 -0.59
N GLN A 95 11.59 2.53 0.39
CA GLN A 95 13.00 2.44 0.78
C GLN A 95 13.89 2.07 -0.42
N ASN A 96 13.47 1.10 -1.23
CA ASN A 96 14.22 0.72 -2.44
C ASN A 96 14.31 1.87 -3.47
N ILE A 97 13.25 2.67 -3.61
CA ILE A 97 13.26 3.83 -4.51
C ILE A 97 14.22 4.89 -3.97
N GLU A 98 14.23 5.15 -2.65
CA GLU A 98 15.15 6.07 -2.01
C GLU A 98 16.61 5.64 -2.21
N ASP A 99 16.93 4.37 -1.99
CA ASP A 99 18.28 3.84 -2.20
C ASP A 99 18.75 4.02 -3.65
N ARG A 100 17.86 3.74 -4.62
CA ARG A 100 18.14 3.94 -6.04
C ARG A 100 18.32 5.42 -6.40
N LEU A 101 17.60 6.32 -5.75
CA LEU A 101 17.73 7.75 -5.97
C LEU A 101 19.11 8.25 -5.52
N LEU A 102 19.60 7.78 -4.36
CA LEU A 102 20.95 8.08 -3.87
C LEU A 102 22.03 7.62 -4.87
N ASP A 103 21.87 6.46 -5.49
CA ASP A 103 22.82 5.98 -6.50
C ASP A 103 22.78 6.79 -7.79
N VAL A 104 21.61 7.29 -8.18
CA VAL A 104 21.47 8.22 -9.32
C VAL A 104 22.18 9.55 -9.02
N GLU A 105 22.07 10.06 -7.81
CA GLU A 105 22.78 11.28 -7.38
C GLU A 105 24.30 11.11 -7.45
N LYS A 106 24.84 9.99 -6.93
CA LYS A 106 26.27 9.66 -7.06
C LYS A 106 26.71 9.57 -8.52
N THR A 107 25.88 8.94 -9.37
CA THR A 107 26.17 8.80 -10.80
C THR A 107 26.24 10.16 -11.49
N LYS A 108 25.33 11.08 -11.13
CA LYS A 108 25.34 12.47 -11.64
C LYS A 108 26.63 13.20 -11.25
N GLU A 109 27.10 13.06 -10.02
CA GLU A 109 28.39 13.65 -9.61
C GLU A 109 29.57 13.10 -10.42
N LEU A 110 29.61 11.79 -10.66
CA LEU A 110 30.63 11.17 -11.50
C LEU A 110 30.58 11.71 -12.93
N ILE A 111 29.39 11.87 -13.52
CA ILE A 111 29.22 12.47 -14.85
C ILE A 111 29.77 13.90 -14.89
N ASN A 112 29.43 14.73 -13.90
CA ASN A 112 29.94 16.12 -13.85
C ASN A 112 31.48 16.16 -13.75
N ASN A 113 32.07 15.30 -12.92
CA ASN A 113 33.52 15.20 -12.79
C ASN A 113 34.18 14.75 -14.09
N LEU A 114 33.60 13.75 -14.77
CA LEU A 114 34.09 13.27 -16.06
C LEU A 114 33.98 14.35 -17.14
N GLN A 115 32.87 15.08 -17.20
CA GLN A 115 32.68 16.21 -18.13
C GLN A 115 33.74 17.29 -17.90
N SER A 116 33.96 17.72 -16.65
CA SER A 116 34.99 18.70 -16.33
C SER A 116 36.40 18.26 -16.75
N ARG A 117 36.72 16.97 -16.57
CA ARG A 117 38.00 16.40 -17.02
C ARG A 117 38.11 16.38 -18.55
N LEU A 118 37.03 16.05 -19.25
CA LEU A 118 36.98 16.00 -20.71
C LEU A 118 37.15 17.41 -21.30
N ASP A 119 36.49 18.41 -20.72
CA ASP A 119 36.65 19.82 -21.08
C ASP A 119 38.09 20.30 -20.86
N GLY A 120 38.69 19.95 -19.71
CA GLY A 120 40.09 20.25 -19.43
C GLY A 120 41.05 19.64 -20.46
N GLN A 121 40.89 18.37 -20.79
CA GLN A 121 41.70 17.70 -21.80
C GLN A 121 41.52 18.30 -23.20
N ASN A 122 40.30 18.70 -23.56
CA ASN A 122 40.05 19.39 -24.82
C ASN A 122 40.79 20.74 -24.87
N CYS A 123 40.74 21.54 -23.81
CA CYS A 123 41.48 22.79 -23.73
C CYS A 123 43.01 22.59 -23.85
N GLU A 124 43.56 21.58 -23.16
CA GLU A 124 44.99 21.26 -23.25
C GLU A 124 45.40 20.82 -24.65
N ARG A 125 44.58 19.96 -25.29
CA ARG A 125 44.80 19.50 -26.66
C ARG A 125 44.78 20.67 -27.63
N ASP A 126 43.77 21.53 -27.53
CA ASP A 126 43.62 22.68 -28.43
C ASP A 126 44.81 23.65 -28.26
N ALA A 127 45.26 23.90 -27.02
CA ALA A 127 46.46 24.69 -26.75
C ALA A 127 47.73 24.04 -27.33
N ALA A 128 47.87 22.72 -27.22
CA ALA A 128 48.99 21.98 -27.81
C ALA A 128 48.99 22.05 -29.34
N GLU A 129 47.82 21.91 -29.99
CA GLU A 129 47.69 22.07 -31.44
C GLU A 129 48.08 23.48 -31.89
N GLN A 130 47.61 24.52 -31.18
CA GLN A 130 47.97 25.91 -31.50
C GLN A 130 49.48 26.14 -31.38
N ARG A 131 50.12 25.64 -30.32
CA ARG A 131 51.58 25.72 -30.15
C ARG A 131 52.35 25.00 -31.27
N ASN A 132 51.90 23.82 -31.67
CA ASN A 132 52.52 23.08 -32.77
C ASN A 132 52.41 23.83 -34.11
N ARG A 133 51.28 24.52 -34.35
CA ARG A 133 51.11 25.35 -35.56
C ARG A 133 51.97 26.62 -35.51
N MET A 134 52.15 27.24 -34.35
CA MET A 134 53.00 28.43 -34.21
C MET A 134 54.46 28.17 -34.59
N ASN A 135 54.97 26.96 -34.36
CA ASN A 135 56.34 26.59 -34.69
C ASN A 135 56.54 26.22 -36.17
N ASN A 136 55.46 26.07 -36.94
CA ASN A 136 55.51 25.65 -38.33
C ASN A 136 55.12 26.83 -39.25
N VAL A 137 55.93 27.07 -40.29
CA VAL A 137 55.59 28.03 -41.35
C VAL A 137 55.32 27.24 -42.63
N GLU A 138 54.10 27.34 -43.14
CA GLU A 138 53.71 26.73 -44.43
C GLU A 138 53.95 27.72 -45.57
N LEU A 139 54.77 27.33 -46.54
CA LEU A 139 55.02 28.12 -47.75
C LEU A 139 54.12 27.63 -48.89
N LYS A 140 53.16 28.45 -49.32
CA LYS A 140 52.25 28.15 -50.44
C LYS A 140 52.66 28.88 -51.71
N GLY A 141 52.39 28.27 -52.87
CA GLY A 141 52.63 28.87 -54.18
C GLY A 141 54.05 28.73 -54.71
N ILE A 142 54.87 27.88 -54.09
CA ILE A 142 56.22 27.56 -54.58
C ILE A 142 56.11 26.32 -55.49
N PRO A 143 56.52 26.42 -56.77
CA PRO A 143 56.53 25.27 -57.68
C PRO A 143 57.46 24.17 -57.15
N GLN A 144 56.97 22.93 -57.07
CA GLN A 144 57.74 21.81 -56.53
C GLN A 144 58.53 21.13 -57.66
N THR A 145 59.84 21.03 -57.50
CA THR A 145 60.71 20.32 -58.45
C THR A 145 61.36 19.09 -57.81
N ALA A 146 61.67 18.06 -58.63
CA ALA A 146 62.32 16.86 -58.12
C ALA A 146 63.76 17.16 -57.69
N ASN A 147 64.20 16.60 -56.55
CA ASN A 147 65.53 16.79 -55.94
C ASN A 147 65.84 18.23 -55.49
N GLU A 148 64.82 19.01 -55.14
CA GLU A 148 64.99 20.37 -54.64
C GLU A 148 65.45 20.40 -53.17
N ASN A 149 66.43 21.27 -52.86
CA ASN A 149 66.90 21.48 -51.49
C ASN A 149 66.10 22.60 -50.82
N LEU A 150 65.31 22.24 -49.81
CA LEU A 150 64.43 23.16 -49.09
C LEU A 150 65.19 24.23 -48.29
N LEU A 151 66.43 23.94 -47.85
CA LEU A 151 67.25 24.93 -47.13
C LEU A 151 67.73 26.05 -48.06
N ASP A 152 68.14 25.69 -49.28
CA ASP A 152 68.59 26.65 -50.29
C ASP A 152 67.43 27.55 -50.75
N LEU A 153 66.24 26.97 -50.88
CA LEU A 153 65.02 27.72 -51.15
C LEU A 153 64.71 28.75 -50.05
N ILE A 154 64.80 28.36 -48.77
CA ILE A 154 64.58 29.27 -47.63
C ILE A 154 65.61 30.41 -47.63
N VAL A 155 66.90 30.11 -47.85
CA VAL A 155 67.97 31.13 -47.95
C VAL A 155 67.71 32.08 -49.12
N SER A 156 67.29 31.56 -50.27
CA SER A 156 66.95 32.35 -51.45
C SER A 156 65.78 33.31 -51.17
N ILE A 157 64.71 32.83 -50.52
CA ILE A 157 63.58 33.67 -50.12
C ILE A 157 64.04 34.75 -49.13
N GLY A 158 64.79 34.39 -48.09
CA GLY A 158 65.32 35.34 -47.10
C GLY A 158 66.15 36.45 -47.74
N SER A 159 67.02 36.09 -48.70
CA SER A 159 67.84 37.07 -49.43
C SER A 159 67.01 38.09 -50.21
N LYS A 160 65.82 37.71 -50.68
CA LYS A 160 64.89 38.58 -51.42
C LYS A 160 63.96 39.39 -50.53
N THR A 161 63.76 38.99 -49.28
CA THR A 161 62.89 39.69 -48.31
C THR A 161 63.67 40.58 -47.34
N ALA A 162 64.96 40.83 -47.62
CA ALA A 162 65.88 41.59 -46.77
C ALA A 162 66.12 41.00 -45.36
N VAL A 163 65.80 39.71 -45.17
CA VAL A 163 66.07 38.97 -43.94
C VAL A 163 67.35 38.15 -44.14
N LYS A 164 68.41 38.47 -43.40
CA LYS A 164 69.65 37.66 -43.42
C LYS A 164 69.43 36.34 -42.69
N LEU A 165 69.21 35.27 -43.44
CA LEU A 165 69.18 33.90 -42.92
C LEU A 165 70.58 33.29 -43.07
N TYR A 166 71.12 32.78 -41.97
CA TYR A 166 72.41 32.09 -41.96
C TYR A 166 72.19 30.60 -42.21
N SER A 167 72.94 30.04 -43.17
CA SER A 167 72.90 28.60 -43.45
C SER A 167 73.39 27.80 -42.23
N PRO A 168 72.77 26.66 -41.89
CA PRO A 168 73.23 25.79 -40.81
C PRO A 168 74.67 25.28 -40.98
N HIS A 169 75.20 25.33 -42.21
CA HIS A 169 76.59 24.97 -42.50
C HIS A 169 77.62 26.03 -42.04
N THR A 170 77.16 27.16 -41.48
CA THR A 170 78.02 28.20 -40.89
C THR A 170 78.00 28.22 -39.36
N ILE A 171 77.33 27.28 -38.69
CA ILE A 171 77.52 27.05 -37.25
C ILE A 171 78.70 26.09 -37.08
N GLU A 172 79.91 26.60 -37.34
CA GLU A 172 81.10 26.02 -36.71
C GLU A 172 81.00 26.31 -35.21
N ARG A 173 80.95 25.24 -34.42
CA ARG A 173 81.35 25.12 -33.02
C ARG A 173 81.53 26.44 -32.25
N LEU A 174 80.57 26.76 -31.40
CA LEU A 174 80.79 27.32 -30.07
C LEU A 174 80.05 26.45 -29.04
#